data_AF-A0A3N9NZ55-F1
#
_entry.id   AF-A0A3N9NZ55-F1
#
_cell.length_a   1.000
_cell.length_b   1.000
_cell.length_c   1.000
_cell.angle_alpha   90.00
_cell.angle_beta   90.00
_cell.angle_gamma   90.00
#
_symmetry.space_group_name_H-M   'P 1'
#
loop_
_entity.id
_entity.type
_entity.pdbx_description
1 polymer ?
#
loop_
_entity_poly.entity_id
_entity_poly.type
_entity_poly.pdbx_seq_one_letter_code
_entity_poly.pdbx_strand_id
1 'polypeptide(L)'
;MNLQLYKIGMGLVIILLVCCAGCKKQTAAEALRFAAHDITLTGTPVENPYATHRLWADFSGPDGASLQAEGFWNGGTQWIIRVALPAVGLWSYVTHSSDPLLESQADTIRCIESGSRGFVKRSGRHYIYDDGTPFFRIGDTCWRLFRSKNVPFETHFKPFIDARAEQGFNYIVGVIHTVGEPSVNEGGSLWENDANLDRLRPQYFEWIDKRVQYMNDRGIIPGLMLV
;
A
#
# COMPACT_ATOMS: atom_id res chain seq x y z
N MET A 1 26.01 43.18 -77.13
CA MET A 1 24.72 43.74 -76.69
C MET A 1 23.92 42.62 -76.01
N ASN A 2 23.90 42.66 -74.67
CA ASN A 2 23.02 42.01 -73.67
C ASN A 2 22.61 40.53 -73.86
N LEU A 3 23.10 39.53 -73.10
CA LEU A 3 22.86 39.19 -71.67
C LEU A 3 21.37 39.14 -71.28
N GLN A 4 20.84 37.95 -71.02
CA GLN A 4 20.33 37.50 -69.70
C GLN A 4 19.51 36.20 -69.81
N LEU A 5 19.91 35.19 -69.02
CA LEU A 5 19.19 33.96 -68.72
C LEU A 5 18.11 34.27 -67.67
N TYR A 6 16.85 33.93 -67.93
CA TYR A 6 15.80 33.95 -66.92
C TYR A 6 15.68 32.58 -66.23
N LYS A 7 16.00 32.57 -64.94
CA LYS A 7 15.71 31.50 -63.98
C LYS A 7 14.21 31.47 -63.68
N ILE A 8 13.58 30.31 -63.76
CA ILE A 8 12.26 30.07 -63.16
C ILE A 8 12.50 29.31 -61.85
N GLY A 9 12.29 29.99 -60.73
CA GLY A 9 12.45 29.43 -59.38
C GLY A 9 11.28 28.53 -59.01
N MET A 10 11.60 27.29 -58.62
CA MET A 10 10.67 26.35 -58.01
C MET A 10 10.75 26.51 -56.49
N GLY A 11 9.81 27.24 -55.89
CA GLY A 11 9.70 27.41 -54.45
C GLY A 11 9.01 26.19 -53.83
N LEU A 12 9.77 25.37 -53.08
CA LEU A 12 9.22 24.34 -52.19
C LEU A 12 8.68 25.02 -50.93
N VAL A 13 7.38 24.91 -50.67
CA VAL A 13 6.79 25.26 -49.37
C VAL A 13 6.77 23.99 -48.52
N ILE A 14 7.67 23.90 -47.55
CA ILE A 14 7.66 22.85 -46.52
C ILE A 14 6.70 23.31 -45.42
N ILE A 15 5.53 22.69 -45.33
CA ILE A 15 4.62 22.86 -44.19
C ILE A 15 5.11 21.92 -43.08
N LEU A 16 5.80 22.49 -42.09
CA LEU A 16 6.11 21.81 -40.83
C LEU A 16 4.84 21.73 -39.99
N LEU A 17 4.16 20.58 -40.03
CA LEU A 17 3.14 20.22 -39.07
C LEU A 17 3.81 19.92 -37.73
N VAL A 18 3.85 20.93 -36.85
CA VAL A 18 4.19 20.73 -35.44
C VAL A 18 2.98 20.08 -34.76
N CYS A 19 3.02 18.76 -34.62
CA CYS A 19 2.11 18.04 -33.74
C CYS A 19 2.49 18.37 -32.29
N CYS A 20 1.89 19.40 -31.72
CA CYS A 20 1.86 19.61 -30.27
C CYS A 20 1.01 18.49 -29.65
N ALA A 21 1.64 17.36 -29.33
CA ALA A 21 1.03 16.36 -28.45
C ALA A 21 0.75 17.06 -27.11
N GLY A 22 -0.54 17.24 -26.80
CA GLY A 22 -0.98 17.84 -25.54
C GLY A 22 -0.48 17.03 -24.37
N CYS A 23 0.56 17.54 -23.69
CA CYS A 23 1.03 17.00 -22.42
C CYS A 23 -0.05 17.30 -21.38
N LYS A 24 -1.00 16.36 -21.19
CA LYS A 24 -1.91 16.42 -20.05
C LYS A 24 -1.03 16.41 -18.80
N LYS A 25 -1.06 17.50 -18.02
CA LYS A 25 -0.49 17.49 -16.68
C LYS A 25 -1.24 16.44 -15.87
N GLN A 26 -0.64 15.26 -15.73
CA GLN A 26 -1.11 14.26 -14.79
C GLN A 26 -0.86 14.84 -13.40
N THR A 27 -1.93 15.20 -12.70
CA THR A 27 -1.85 15.61 -11.30
C THR A 27 -1.48 14.39 -10.47
N ALA A 28 -0.42 14.52 -9.68
CA ALA A 28 0.02 13.49 -8.75
C ALA A 28 -1.15 13.00 -7.88
N ALA A 29 -1.22 11.69 -7.63
CA ALA A 29 -2.18 11.13 -6.69
C ALA A 29 -1.98 11.74 -5.30
N GLU A 30 -3.07 11.92 -4.54
CA GLU A 30 -2.98 12.42 -3.17
C GLU A 30 -3.01 11.28 -2.15
N ALA A 31 -2.18 11.39 -1.12
CA ALA A 31 -2.12 10.48 0.01
C ALA A 31 -2.17 11.27 1.32
N LEU A 32 -2.90 10.75 2.32
CA LEU A 32 -2.92 11.33 3.66
C LEU A 32 -1.67 10.88 4.43
N ARG A 33 -0.99 11.81 5.10
CA ARG A 33 0.16 11.52 5.95
C ARG A 33 -0.19 10.43 6.98
N PHE A 34 0.69 9.44 7.14
CA PHE A 34 0.52 8.25 8.00
C PHE A 34 -0.62 7.28 7.64
N ALA A 35 -1.45 7.57 6.63
CA ALA A 35 -2.46 6.62 6.15
C ALA A 35 -1.86 5.67 5.11
N ALA A 36 -2.39 4.46 5.03
CA ALA A 36 -2.04 3.54 3.95
C ALA A 36 -2.49 4.11 2.59
N HIS A 37 -1.58 4.11 1.63
CA HIS A 37 -1.83 4.45 0.24
C HIS A 37 -1.35 3.33 -0.66
N ASP A 38 -2.24 2.84 -1.53
CA ASP A 38 -1.98 1.69 -2.40
C ASP A 38 -1.65 2.15 -3.81
N ILE A 39 -0.46 1.77 -4.28
CA ILE A 39 -0.06 1.86 -5.67
C ILE A 39 -0.36 0.51 -6.30
N THR A 40 -1.28 0.48 -7.26
CA THR A 40 -1.67 -0.76 -7.95
C THR A 40 -0.96 -0.87 -9.29
N LEU A 41 -0.31 -2.01 -9.52
CA LEU A 41 0.42 -2.35 -10.74
C LEU A 41 -0.12 -3.66 -11.33
N THR A 42 0.16 -3.87 -12.62
CA THR A 42 -0.19 -5.11 -13.32
C THR A 42 1.09 -5.81 -13.77
N GLY A 43 1.33 -7.00 -13.24
CA GLY A 43 2.48 -7.84 -13.58
C GLY A 43 2.18 -8.83 -14.70
N THR A 44 3.22 -9.58 -15.07
CA THR A 44 3.17 -10.63 -16.08
C THR A 44 2.31 -11.81 -15.59
N PRO A 45 1.39 -12.34 -16.41
CA PRO A 45 0.63 -13.53 -16.04
C PRO A 45 1.56 -14.76 -16.01
N VAL A 46 1.74 -15.31 -14.82
CA VAL A 46 2.51 -16.55 -14.58
C VAL A 46 1.73 -17.48 -13.64
N GLU A 47 2.13 -18.75 -13.57
CA GLU A 47 1.40 -19.75 -12.80
C GLU A 47 1.39 -19.47 -11.29
N ASN A 48 2.50 -18.97 -10.74
CA ASN A 48 2.63 -18.66 -9.32
C ASN A 48 3.33 -17.31 -9.09
N PRO A 49 2.63 -16.17 -9.26
CA PRO A 49 3.26 -14.86 -9.14
C PRO A 49 3.89 -14.62 -7.75
N TYR A 50 3.21 -15.10 -6.70
CA TYR A 50 3.66 -15.00 -5.31
C TYR A 50 5.04 -15.60 -5.06
N ALA A 51 5.33 -16.76 -5.65
CA ALA A 51 6.64 -17.42 -5.50
C ALA A 51 7.67 -17.01 -6.56
N THR A 52 7.23 -16.38 -7.66
CA THR A 52 8.09 -16.11 -8.83
C THR A 52 8.74 -14.74 -8.76
N HIS A 53 8.00 -13.72 -8.32
CA HIS A 53 8.45 -12.34 -8.37
C HIS A 53 8.43 -11.69 -6.99
N ARG A 54 9.29 -10.68 -6.83
CA ARG A 54 9.27 -9.75 -5.70
C ARG A 54 9.05 -8.35 -6.26
N LEU A 55 8.38 -7.50 -5.50
CA LEU A 55 8.18 -6.10 -5.84
C LEU A 55 8.58 -5.25 -4.64
N TRP A 56 9.29 -4.16 -4.86
CA TRP A 56 9.47 -3.10 -3.88
C TRP A 56 9.62 -1.74 -4.60
N ALA A 57 9.58 -0.65 -3.86
CA ALA A 57 9.89 0.67 -4.40
C ALA A 57 10.73 1.50 -3.44
N ASP A 58 11.62 2.29 -4.01
CA ASP A 58 12.39 3.31 -3.32
C ASP A 58 11.68 4.66 -3.49
N PHE A 59 11.39 5.30 -2.36
CA PHE A 59 10.70 6.58 -2.28
C PHE A 59 11.68 7.68 -1.89
N SER A 60 11.59 8.82 -2.57
CA SER A 60 12.31 10.05 -2.25
C SER A 60 11.30 11.17 -2.01
N GLY A 61 11.44 11.85 -0.89
CA GLY A 61 10.50 12.83 -0.37
C GLY A 61 11.11 14.19 -0.08
N PRO A 62 10.32 15.10 0.51
CA PRO A 62 10.79 16.42 0.92
C PRO A 62 11.93 16.33 1.94
N ASP A 63 12.78 17.36 1.96
CA ASP A 63 13.89 17.50 2.92
C ASP A 63 14.88 16.33 2.95
N GLY A 64 15.01 15.61 1.82
CA GLY A 64 15.89 14.45 1.71
C GLY A 64 15.35 13.19 2.38
N ALA A 65 14.06 13.17 2.75
CA ALA A 65 13.41 11.97 3.28
C ALA A 65 13.46 10.84 2.25
N SER A 66 13.70 9.62 2.72
CA SER A 66 13.63 8.43 1.89
C SER A 66 13.07 7.26 2.70
N LEU A 67 12.42 6.33 1.99
CA LEU A 67 11.96 5.07 2.55
C LEU A 67 11.87 4.03 1.45
N GLN A 68 11.88 2.77 1.84
CA GLN A 68 11.59 1.64 0.96
C GLN A 68 10.30 0.97 1.42
N ALA A 69 9.46 0.55 0.48
CA ALA A 69 8.27 -0.23 0.78
C ALA A 69 8.23 -1.49 -0.09
N GLU A 70 7.95 -2.63 0.54
CA GLU A 70 7.67 -3.88 -0.16
C GLU A 70 6.31 -3.82 -0.85
N GLY A 71 6.24 -4.45 -2.01
CA GLY A 71 5.00 -4.80 -2.67
C GLY A 71 4.63 -6.27 -2.46
N PHE A 72 3.37 -6.58 -2.73
CA PHE A 72 2.83 -7.92 -2.61
C PHE A 72 1.91 -8.25 -3.78
N TRP A 73 1.82 -9.54 -4.11
CA TRP A 73 0.87 -10.05 -5.08
C TRP A 73 -0.54 -10.08 -4.47
N ASN A 74 -1.52 -9.54 -5.19
CA ASN A 74 -2.90 -9.41 -4.72
C ASN A 74 -3.91 -10.21 -5.58
N GLY A 75 -3.46 -11.29 -6.22
CA GLY A 75 -4.32 -12.16 -7.03
C GLY A 75 -4.27 -11.84 -8.52
N GLY A 76 -4.43 -12.87 -9.35
CA GLY A 76 -4.33 -12.74 -10.80
C GLY A 76 -3.00 -12.10 -11.22
N THR A 77 -3.07 -10.99 -11.95
CA THR A 77 -1.91 -10.18 -12.36
C THR A 77 -1.72 -8.92 -11.50
N GLN A 78 -2.48 -8.74 -10.42
CA GLN A 78 -2.43 -7.53 -9.62
C GLN A 78 -1.31 -7.58 -8.58
N TRP A 79 -0.57 -6.47 -8.49
CA TRP A 79 0.44 -6.22 -7.47
C TRP A 79 0.18 -4.89 -6.79
N ILE A 80 0.47 -4.81 -5.49
CA ILE A 80 0.25 -3.61 -4.69
C ILE A 80 1.53 -3.25 -3.95
N ILE A 81 1.92 -1.97 -3.99
CA ILE A 81 2.84 -1.38 -3.00
C ILE A 81 1.99 -0.51 -2.07
N ARG A 82 1.98 -0.85 -0.79
CA ARG A 82 1.24 -0.09 0.23
C ARG A 82 2.23 0.70 1.08
N VAL A 83 2.09 2.01 1.11
CA VAL A 83 3.00 2.92 1.82
C VAL A 83 2.24 3.89 2.70
N ALA A 84 2.82 4.25 3.85
CA ALA A 84 2.34 5.33 4.70
C ALA A 84 3.42 6.41 4.80
N LEU A 85 3.20 7.53 4.12
CA LEU A 85 4.20 8.58 3.97
C LEU A 85 4.30 9.41 5.27
N PRO A 86 5.52 9.64 5.82
CA PRO A 86 5.69 10.29 7.13
C PRO A 86 5.76 11.82 7.08
N ALA A 87 5.89 12.41 5.89
CA ALA A 87 6.06 13.86 5.70
C ALA A 87 5.17 14.40 4.59
N VAL A 88 4.56 15.56 4.82
CA VAL A 88 3.76 16.31 3.84
C VAL A 88 4.69 16.84 2.74
N GLY A 89 4.30 16.71 1.48
CA GLY A 89 5.09 17.17 0.35
C GLY A 89 4.95 16.29 -0.87
N LEU A 90 5.74 16.58 -1.91
CA LEU A 90 5.80 15.75 -3.10
C LEU A 90 6.81 14.61 -2.87
N TRP A 91 6.35 13.39 -3.10
CA TRP A 91 7.15 12.19 -3.10
C TRP A 91 7.25 11.64 -4.52
N SER A 92 8.40 11.11 -4.89
CA SER A 92 8.59 10.30 -6.10
C SER A 92 8.99 8.89 -5.69
N TYR A 93 8.61 7.90 -6.50
CA TYR A 93 9.06 6.53 -6.31
C TYR A 93 9.56 5.91 -7.61
N VAL A 94 10.40 4.89 -7.46
CA VAL A 94 10.78 3.97 -8.54
C VAL A 94 10.63 2.54 -8.03
N THR A 95 9.99 1.68 -8.82
CA THR A 95 9.77 0.27 -8.47
C THR A 95 10.89 -0.63 -8.96
N HIS A 96 11.01 -1.78 -8.31
CA HIS A 96 11.99 -2.80 -8.62
C HIS A 96 11.38 -4.21 -8.55
N SER A 97 11.68 -5.05 -9.53
CA SER A 97 11.19 -6.41 -9.64
C SER A 97 12.00 -7.26 -10.63
N SER A 98 11.93 -8.58 -10.48
CA SER A 98 12.35 -9.50 -11.54
C SER A 98 11.34 -9.59 -12.71
N ASP A 99 10.12 -9.07 -12.53
CA ASP A 99 9.11 -8.95 -13.57
C ASP A 99 9.32 -7.64 -14.38
N PRO A 100 9.59 -7.70 -15.69
CA PRO A 100 9.80 -6.50 -16.52
C PRO A 100 8.62 -5.53 -16.56
N LEU A 101 7.39 -5.98 -16.29
CA LEU A 101 6.21 -5.10 -16.23
C LEU A 101 6.10 -4.33 -14.91
N LEU A 102 6.80 -4.79 -13.88
CA LEU A 102 6.81 -4.18 -12.55
C LEU A 102 8.12 -3.44 -12.25
N GLU A 103 9.18 -3.68 -13.03
CA GLU A 103 10.48 -3.01 -12.90
C GLU A 103 10.42 -1.57 -13.42
N SER A 104 11.15 -0.67 -12.75
CA SER A 104 11.39 0.70 -13.17
C SER A 104 10.13 1.53 -13.47
N GLN A 105 9.00 1.19 -12.84
CA GLN A 105 7.81 2.05 -12.85
C GLN A 105 8.06 3.23 -11.94
N ALA A 106 7.73 4.44 -12.40
CA ALA A 106 7.99 5.66 -11.64
C ALA A 106 6.80 6.61 -11.73
N ASP A 107 6.42 7.17 -10.59
CA ASP A 107 5.41 8.22 -10.51
C ASP A 107 5.64 9.08 -9.25
N THR A 108 4.73 10.01 -9.01
CA THR A 108 4.74 10.93 -7.88
C THR A 108 3.44 10.87 -7.09
N ILE A 109 3.57 11.08 -5.78
CA ILE A 109 2.47 11.12 -4.82
C ILE A 109 2.59 12.43 -4.04
N ARG A 110 1.51 13.20 -3.97
CA ARG A 110 1.40 14.35 -3.10
C ARG A 110 0.88 13.90 -1.74
N CYS A 111 1.77 13.84 -0.75
CA CYS A 111 1.39 13.64 0.63
C CYS A 111 0.82 14.95 1.19
N ILE A 112 -0.42 14.89 1.70
CA ILE A 112 -1.09 16.00 2.37
C ILE A 112 -1.28 15.68 3.85
N GLU A 113 -1.50 16.71 4.66
CA GLU A 113 -1.69 16.55 6.10
C GLU A 113 -2.91 15.68 6.42
N SER A 114 -2.84 14.93 7.52
CA SER A 114 -3.96 14.14 8.03
C SER A 114 -4.30 14.50 9.47
N GLY A 115 -5.44 14.01 9.97
CA GLY A 115 -5.78 14.10 11.40
C GLY A 115 -5.08 13.06 12.27
N SER A 116 -4.16 12.26 11.72
CA SER A 116 -3.46 11.20 12.45
C SER A 116 -2.38 11.78 13.36
N ARG A 117 -2.22 11.19 14.55
CA ARG A 117 -1.10 11.46 15.47
C ARG A 117 0.22 10.82 14.99
N GLY A 118 0.14 9.98 13.96
CA GLY A 118 1.24 9.20 13.40
C GLY A 118 1.52 7.90 14.16
N PHE A 119 2.72 7.37 14.00
CA PHE A 119 3.07 6.06 14.56
C PHE A 119 3.47 6.15 16.02
N VAL A 120 3.22 5.07 16.76
CA VAL A 120 3.70 4.93 18.13
C VAL A 120 5.19 4.54 18.11
N LYS A 121 6.01 5.33 18.78
CA LYS A 121 7.46 5.11 18.93
C LYS A 121 7.89 5.09 20.38
N ARG A 122 9.03 4.45 20.65
CA ARG A 122 9.64 4.43 21.97
C ARG A 122 10.22 5.82 22.29
N SER A 123 9.96 6.30 23.51
CA SER A 123 10.57 7.50 24.10
C SER A 123 11.07 7.17 25.50
N GLY A 124 12.37 6.87 25.62
CA GLY A 124 12.98 6.40 26.86
C GLY A 124 12.37 5.09 27.37
N ARG A 125 11.59 5.18 28.45
CA ARG A 125 10.85 4.07 29.09
C ARG A 125 9.34 4.07 28.76
N HIS A 126 8.87 5.03 27.96
CA HIS A 126 7.47 5.16 27.59
C HIS A 126 7.31 5.10 26.06
N TYR A 127 6.08 5.25 25.59
CA TYR A 127 5.76 5.38 24.19
C TYR A 127 5.07 6.72 23.93
N ILE A 128 5.28 7.27 22.73
CA ILE A 128 4.65 8.50 22.25
C ILE A 128 4.20 8.28 20.80
N TYR A 129 3.21 9.03 20.35
CA TYR A 129 2.92 9.19 18.94
C TYR A 129 3.96 10.11 18.26
N ASP A 130 3.94 10.19 16.92
CA ASP A 130 4.85 11.06 16.18
C ASP A 130 4.66 12.53 16.49
N ASP A 131 3.44 12.96 16.79
CA ASP A 131 3.10 14.30 17.26
C ASP A 131 3.57 14.62 18.69
N GLY A 132 4.16 13.65 19.39
CA GLY A 132 4.66 13.79 20.76
C GLY A 132 3.64 13.45 21.85
N THR A 133 2.37 13.16 21.50
CA THR A 133 1.34 12.75 22.46
C THR A 133 1.74 11.45 23.17
N PRO A 134 1.68 11.36 24.51
CA PRO A 134 1.95 10.10 25.22
C PRO A 134 1.02 8.96 24.79
N PHE A 135 1.58 7.77 24.62
CA PHE A 135 0.83 6.54 24.38
C PHE A 135 0.94 5.62 25.60
N PHE A 136 -0.13 5.53 26.37
CA PHE A 136 -0.27 4.55 27.44
C PHE A 136 -1.07 3.35 26.93
N ARG A 137 -0.41 2.20 26.79
CA ARG A 137 -1.02 0.99 26.22
C ARG A 137 -1.96 0.32 27.22
N ILE A 138 -3.25 0.33 26.91
CA ILE A 138 -4.30 -0.41 27.62
C ILE A 138 -4.75 -1.55 26.70
N GLY A 139 -4.23 -2.74 26.99
CA GLY A 139 -4.32 -3.89 26.09
C GLY A 139 -5.41 -4.89 26.50
N ASP A 140 -6.12 -5.46 25.52
CA ASP A 140 -6.90 -6.69 25.66
C ASP A 140 -6.35 -7.80 24.74
N THR A 141 -6.82 -9.04 24.94
CA THR A 141 -6.35 -10.21 24.22
C THR A 141 -7.51 -10.98 23.61
N CYS A 142 -7.47 -11.20 22.29
CA CYS A 142 -8.34 -12.14 21.60
C CYS A 142 -7.53 -12.93 20.57
N TRP A 143 -7.04 -14.10 20.97
CA TRP A 143 -6.06 -14.85 20.18
C TRP A 143 -6.55 -15.22 18.78
N ARG A 144 -7.83 -15.56 18.64
CA ARG A 144 -8.42 -16.00 17.37
C ARG A 144 -9.08 -14.88 16.57
N LEU A 145 -8.89 -13.62 16.97
CA LEU A 145 -9.58 -12.44 16.45
C LEU A 145 -9.56 -12.31 14.90
N PHE A 146 -8.42 -12.65 14.30
CA PHE A 146 -8.17 -12.45 12.87
C PHE A 146 -8.40 -13.69 12.01
N ARG A 147 -8.35 -14.88 12.63
CA ARG A 147 -8.12 -16.15 11.92
C ARG A 147 -9.22 -17.21 12.14
N SER A 148 -10.41 -16.81 12.58
CA SER A 148 -11.46 -17.74 13.01
C SER A 148 -12.81 -17.43 12.38
N LYS A 149 -13.44 -18.45 11.78
CA LYS A 149 -14.85 -18.40 11.32
C LYS A 149 -15.85 -18.13 12.45
N ASN A 150 -15.47 -18.41 13.70
CA ASN A 150 -16.31 -18.14 14.87
C ASN A 150 -16.22 -16.67 15.33
N VAL A 151 -15.42 -15.85 14.64
CA VAL A 151 -15.32 -14.40 14.83
C VAL A 151 -15.73 -13.70 13.51
N PRO A 152 -16.98 -13.91 13.05
CA PRO A 152 -17.48 -13.24 11.86
C PRO A 152 -17.43 -11.73 12.02
N PHE A 153 -17.07 -11.03 10.94
CA PHE A 153 -16.81 -9.61 10.95
C PHE A 153 -17.99 -8.80 11.51
N GLU A 154 -19.19 -9.01 10.99
CA GLU A 154 -20.37 -8.22 11.36
C GLU A 154 -20.94 -8.58 12.74
N THR A 155 -21.08 -9.87 13.05
CA THR A 155 -21.86 -10.29 14.23
C THR A 155 -21.02 -10.60 15.47
N HIS A 156 -19.69 -10.57 15.35
CA HIS A 156 -18.79 -10.78 16.49
C HIS A 156 -17.67 -9.76 16.54
N PHE A 157 -16.85 -9.66 15.48
CA PHE A 157 -15.66 -8.82 15.47
C PHE A 157 -16.00 -7.36 15.77
N LYS A 158 -16.93 -6.78 15.00
CA LYS A 158 -17.33 -5.38 15.15
C LYS A 158 -17.89 -5.08 16.56
N PRO A 159 -18.91 -5.80 17.07
CA PRO A 159 -19.39 -5.61 18.44
C PRO A 159 -18.31 -5.74 19.51
N PHE A 160 -17.37 -6.68 19.35
CA PHE A 160 -16.25 -6.84 20.28
C PHE A 160 -15.32 -5.63 20.27
N ILE A 161 -14.90 -5.16 19.09
CA ILE A 161 -14.02 -3.99 18.97
C ILE A 161 -14.72 -2.73 19.48
N ASP A 162 -16.01 -2.54 19.18
CA ASP A 162 -16.81 -1.40 19.66
C ASP A 162 -16.86 -1.38 21.19
N ALA A 163 -17.20 -2.51 21.82
CA ALA A 163 -17.26 -2.64 23.27
C ALA A 163 -15.89 -2.38 23.93
N ARG A 164 -14.78 -2.79 23.30
CA ARG A 164 -13.44 -2.54 23.83
C ARG A 164 -13.01 -1.09 23.70
N ALA A 165 -13.38 -0.42 22.61
CA ALA A 165 -13.15 1.01 22.45
C ALA A 165 -13.93 1.81 23.51
N GLU A 166 -15.20 1.47 23.75
CA GLU A 166 -16.03 2.09 24.80
C GLU A 166 -15.46 1.90 26.21
N GLN A 167 -14.81 0.77 26.46
CA GLN A 167 -14.14 0.47 27.73
C GLN A 167 -12.75 1.14 27.87
N GLY A 168 -12.27 1.84 26.84
CA GLY A 168 -10.99 2.56 26.85
C GLY A 168 -9.77 1.72 26.50
N PHE A 169 -9.95 0.50 25.97
CA PHE A 169 -8.83 -0.25 25.39
C PHE A 169 -8.36 0.43 24.10
N ASN A 170 -7.05 0.52 23.91
CA ASN A 170 -6.42 1.12 22.72
C ASN A 170 -5.43 0.18 22.02
N TYR A 171 -5.36 -1.07 22.47
CA TYR A 171 -4.53 -2.10 21.89
C TYR A 171 -5.21 -3.46 22.07
N ILE A 172 -5.28 -4.27 21.01
CA ILE A 172 -5.81 -5.63 21.11
C ILE A 172 -4.90 -6.57 20.33
N VAL A 173 -4.40 -7.61 20.99
CA VAL A 173 -3.53 -8.60 20.36
C VAL A 173 -4.32 -9.83 19.90
N GLY A 174 -3.98 -10.33 18.72
CA GLY A 174 -4.50 -11.55 18.14
C GLY A 174 -3.53 -12.17 17.13
N VAL A 175 -3.70 -13.46 16.88
CA VAL A 175 -2.87 -14.22 15.95
C VAL A 175 -3.45 -14.15 14.55
N ILE A 176 -2.62 -13.81 13.55
CA ILE A 176 -3.04 -13.83 12.15
C ILE A 176 -2.74 -15.17 11.47
N HIS A 177 -1.80 -15.95 12.00
CA HIS A 177 -1.44 -17.28 11.51
C HIS A 177 -0.85 -18.12 12.64
N THR A 178 -1.17 -19.41 12.66
CA THR A 178 -0.55 -20.41 13.55
C THR A 178 -0.24 -21.67 12.77
N VAL A 179 0.86 -22.33 13.12
CA VAL A 179 1.16 -23.69 12.67
C VAL A 179 0.25 -24.69 13.39
N GLY A 180 -0.22 -25.73 12.68
CA GLY A 180 -0.98 -26.85 13.27
C GLY A 180 -2.50 -26.68 13.34
N GLU A 181 -3.03 -25.48 13.06
CA GLU A 181 -4.47 -25.25 12.89
C GLU A 181 -4.73 -24.35 11.67
N PRO A 182 -5.68 -24.69 10.78
CA PRO A 182 -6.01 -23.86 9.62
C PRO A 182 -6.35 -22.42 10.02
N SER A 183 -5.73 -21.46 9.35
CA SER A 183 -6.02 -20.03 9.45
C SER A 183 -7.09 -19.66 8.46
N VAL A 184 -8.32 -19.42 8.95
CA VAL A 184 -9.49 -19.27 8.08
C VAL A 184 -10.40 -18.15 8.57
N ASN A 185 -10.71 -17.21 7.68
CA ASN A 185 -11.67 -16.14 7.89
C ASN A 185 -12.67 -16.10 6.72
N GLU A 186 -13.37 -14.99 6.52
CA GLU A 186 -14.36 -14.81 5.45
C GLU A 186 -13.75 -14.85 4.05
N GLY A 187 -12.43 -14.62 3.93
CA GLY A 187 -11.67 -14.80 2.68
C GLY A 187 -11.31 -16.26 2.39
N GLY A 188 -11.71 -17.18 3.27
CA GLY A 188 -11.30 -18.58 3.21
C GLY A 188 -9.97 -18.79 3.93
N SER A 189 -9.30 -19.89 3.59
CA SER A 189 -8.02 -20.26 4.20
C SER A 189 -6.89 -19.37 3.72
N LEU A 190 -5.88 -19.14 4.56
CA LEU A 190 -4.66 -18.40 4.21
C LEU A 190 -3.86 -19.08 3.08
N TRP A 191 -3.72 -20.40 3.17
CA TRP A 191 -2.95 -21.21 2.23
C TRP A 191 -3.88 -22.12 1.41
N GLU A 192 -3.49 -22.42 0.17
CA GLU A 192 -4.14 -23.47 -0.59
C GLU A 192 -4.03 -24.81 0.14
N ASN A 193 -5.15 -25.54 0.23
CA ASN A 193 -5.27 -26.80 0.97
C ASN A 193 -4.78 -26.72 2.43
N ASP A 194 -4.87 -25.54 3.05
CA ASP A 194 -4.49 -25.26 4.45
C ASP A 194 -3.00 -25.49 4.81
N ALA A 195 -2.14 -25.81 3.84
CA ALA A 195 -0.76 -26.19 4.09
C ALA A 195 0.26 -25.79 3.01
N ASN A 196 -0.19 -25.42 1.81
CA ASN A 196 0.74 -25.08 0.73
C ASN A 196 1.24 -23.63 0.88
N LEU A 197 2.40 -23.47 1.52
CA LEU A 197 3.04 -22.18 1.78
C LEU A 197 3.46 -21.43 0.52
N ASP A 198 3.58 -22.11 -0.62
CA ASP A 198 3.89 -21.50 -1.91
C ASP A 198 2.64 -21.00 -2.64
N ARG A 199 1.44 -21.27 -2.10
CA ARG A 199 0.16 -20.91 -2.71
C ARG A 199 -0.69 -20.10 -1.73
N LEU A 200 -0.33 -18.82 -1.63
CA LEU A 200 -1.07 -17.85 -0.84
C LEU A 200 -2.47 -17.56 -1.41
N ARG A 201 -3.45 -17.30 -0.54
CA ARG A 201 -4.77 -16.77 -0.91
C ARG A 201 -4.94 -15.31 -0.46
N PRO A 202 -4.82 -14.32 -1.37
CA PRO A 202 -4.88 -12.91 -1.02
C PRO A 202 -6.15 -12.48 -0.29
N GLN A 203 -7.28 -13.12 -0.58
CA GLN A 203 -8.58 -12.81 0.03
C GLN A 203 -8.57 -12.95 1.56
N TYR A 204 -7.74 -13.85 2.11
CA TYR A 204 -7.55 -13.95 3.55
C TYR A 204 -7.03 -12.62 4.14
N PHE A 205 -6.01 -12.04 3.51
CA PHE A 205 -5.38 -10.80 3.92
C PHE A 205 -6.23 -9.56 3.64
N GLU A 206 -7.03 -9.55 2.57
CA GLU A 206 -8.05 -8.50 2.37
C GLU A 206 -9.00 -8.38 3.57
N TRP A 207 -9.34 -9.51 4.20
CA TRP A 207 -10.15 -9.54 5.43
C TRP A 207 -9.36 -9.21 6.70
N ILE A 208 -8.04 -9.36 6.70
CA ILE A 208 -7.17 -8.81 7.74
C ILE A 208 -7.13 -7.28 7.61
N ASP A 209 -6.96 -6.75 6.40
CA ASP A 209 -6.95 -5.31 6.13
C ASP A 209 -8.23 -4.63 6.61
N LYS A 210 -9.40 -5.21 6.29
CA LYS A 210 -10.70 -4.72 6.77
C LYS A 210 -10.78 -4.66 8.30
N ARG A 211 -10.24 -5.67 8.98
CA ARG A 211 -10.21 -5.73 10.45
C ARG A 211 -9.27 -4.69 11.03
N VAL A 212 -8.06 -4.57 10.49
CA VAL A 212 -7.06 -3.57 10.90
C VAL A 212 -7.63 -2.16 10.74
N GLN A 213 -8.24 -1.85 9.59
CA GLN A 213 -8.86 -0.55 9.35
C GLN A 213 -9.97 -0.27 10.36
N TYR A 214 -10.88 -1.23 10.59
CA TYR A 214 -11.99 -1.06 11.53
C TYR A 214 -11.51 -0.77 12.96
N MET A 215 -10.43 -1.45 13.40
CA MET A 215 -9.80 -1.22 14.70
C MET A 215 -9.17 0.16 14.79
N ASN A 216 -8.41 0.56 13.76
CA ASN A 216 -7.79 1.89 13.69
C ASN A 216 -8.83 3.02 13.76
N ASP A 217 -9.96 2.87 13.06
CA ASP A 217 -11.08 3.83 13.08
C ASP A 217 -11.69 4.02 14.49
N ARG A 218 -11.44 3.08 15.40
CA ARG A 218 -11.88 3.11 16.80
C ARG A 218 -10.76 3.42 17.79
N GLY A 219 -9.61 3.87 17.29
CA GLY A 219 -8.45 4.19 18.12
C GLY A 219 -7.79 2.98 18.77
N ILE A 220 -8.03 1.77 18.23
CA ILE A 220 -7.43 0.53 18.70
C ILE A 220 -6.30 0.13 17.75
N ILE A 221 -5.09 0.03 18.29
CA ILE A 221 -3.93 -0.50 17.56
C ILE A 221 -3.99 -2.04 17.57
N PRO A 222 -4.03 -2.70 16.40
CA PRO A 222 -3.99 -4.16 16.33
C PRO A 222 -2.59 -4.69 16.64
N GLY A 223 -2.49 -5.55 17.65
CA GLY A 223 -1.33 -6.41 17.88
C GLY A 223 -1.40 -7.63 16.98
N LEU A 224 -0.75 -7.58 15.82
CA LEU A 224 -0.70 -8.70 14.88
C LEU A 224 0.42 -9.67 15.28
N MET A 225 0.05 -10.82 15.80
CA MET A 225 1.02 -11.86 16.19
C MET A 225 1.19 -12.89 15.08
N LEU A 226 2.46 -13.17 14.75
CA LEU A 226 2.91 -14.22 13.84
C LEU A 226 3.45 -15.38 14.69
N VAL A 227 2.92 -16.59 14.50
CA VAL A 227 3.25 -17.78 15.30
C VAL A 227 3.45 -18.99 14.41
#